data_AF-A0A1W0A8L6-F1
#
_entry.id   AF-A0A1W0A8L6-F1
#
_cell.length_a   1.000
_cell.length_b   1.000
_cell.length_c   1.000
_cell.angle_alpha   90.00
_cell.angle_beta   90.00
_cell.angle_gamma   90.00
#
_symmetry.space_group_name_H-M   'P 1'
#
loop_
_entity.id
_entity.type
_entity.pdbx_description
1 polymer ?
#
loop_
_entity_poly.entity_id
_entity_poly.type
_entity_poly.pdbx_seq_one_letter_code
_entity_poly.pdbx_strand_id
1 'polypeptide(L)'
;MSYIPRFFFAATLIFIAIDLLLEWLVHVYHKVLFQEYLVLWLSFIAINCVNLELGMIIGIGVAIVDFLIGYAQVNQVQRVYKSSTAIRNYAARTVIADKRDSIVVLELHGYLFFGTSVHIVADVKKFVRVLKPVNAYGSLVNRPLQHLDGTPLSPSESKNRLPTRYLVLDFKRVTGMDATAARSCFMILQEMCTTHKIEVIYASVLPSIQQLLLNNDIVDDSVLYRNCDEALEWCESNIILASRANSFFRADASLPLLLNRFVGLPDNATMFDPLAPYFKKEAVKEDHYFYHISQPSTAFYILGSGSVDLYMNKDGSVDNGESDSITLLEKVHVGAMFGEVDFFVQQIRHLSAQASSDCTVYCLTREAYMRMKEEQHVLWNELRDVIMKSMALTIGNNNWLSL
;
A
#
# COMPACT_ATOMS: atom_id res chain seq x y z
N MET A 1 35.83 67.82 -10.71
CA MET A 1 36.19 66.42 -10.37
C MET A 1 37.68 66.11 -10.62
N SER A 2 38.63 67.05 -10.43
CA SER A 2 40.04 66.88 -10.89
C SER A 2 41.08 66.67 -9.78
N TYR A 3 40.68 66.55 -8.51
CA TYR A 3 41.62 66.47 -7.36
C TYR A 3 41.37 65.31 -6.40
N ILE A 4 40.56 64.31 -6.77
CA ILE A 4 40.41 63.12 -5.91
C ILE A 4 41.62 62.19 -6.16
N PRO A 5 42.40 61.83 -5.13
CA PRO A 5 43.50 60.89 -5.29
C PRO A 5 42.98 59.52 -5.75
N ARG A 6 43.55 58.96 -6.82
CA ARG A 6 43.19 57.63 -7.34
C ARG A 6 43.30 56.53 -6.28
N PHE A 7 44.15 56.73 -5.28
CA PHE A 7 44.32 55.86 -4.12
C PHE A 7 43.03 55.67 -3.31
N PHE A 8 42.20 56.71 -3.18
CA PHE A 8 40.95 56.62 -2.44
C PHE A 8 39.99 55.61 -3.09
N PHE A 9 39.83 55.67 -4.42
CA PHE A 9 39.00 54.71 -5.16
C PHE A 9 39.52 53.28 -5.07
N ALA A 10 40.84 53.09 -5.13
CA ALA A 10 41.45 51.76 -4.98
C ALA A 10 41.19 51.18 -3.58
N ALA A 11 41.32 52.00 -2.53
CA ALA A 11 41.04 51.59 -1.15
C ALA A 11 39.57 51.21 -0.95
N THR A 12 38.63 51.99 -1.50
CA THR A 12 37.20 51.66 -1.44
C THR A 12 36.87 50.37 -2.19
N LEU A 13 37.45 50.15 -3.38
CA LEU A 13 37.25 48.91 -4.14
C LEU A 13 37.79 47.69 -3.41
N ILE A 14 38.98 47.77 -2.81
CA ILE A 14 39.55 46.68 -2.02
C ILE A 14 38.69 46.41 -0.77
N PHE A 15 38.23 47.45 -0.08
CA PHE A 15 37.36 47.30 1.09
C PHE A 15 36.07 46.56 0.72
N ILE A 16 35.37 46.99 -0.34
CA ILE A 16 34.15 46.33 -0.82
C ILE A 16 34.44 44.89 -1.26
N ALA A 17 35.56 44.65 -1.95
CA ALA A 17 35.92 43.31 -2.40
C ALA A 17 36.18 42.35 -1.22
N ILE A 18 36.88 42.81 -0.18
CA ILE A 18 37.15 42.02 1.02
C ILE A 18 35.84 41.75 1.79
N ASP A 19 34.98 42.76 1.93
CA ASP A 19 33.70 42.64 2.62
C ASP A 19 32.80 41.61 1.94
N LEU A 20 32.66 41.69 0.61
CA LEU A 20 31.93 40.70 -0.19
C LEU A 20 32.53 39.29 -0.06
N LEU A 21 33.87 39.17 -0.08
CA LEU A 21 34.52 37.86 0.03
C LEU A 21 34.29 37.25 1.42
N LEU A 22 34.43 38.03 2.49
CA LEU A 22 34.19 37.55 3.86
C LEU A 22 32.72 37.14 4.07
N GLU A 23 31.78 37.94 3.57
CA GLU A 23 30.35 37.65 3.69
C GLU A 23 30.00 36.34 2.98
N TRP A 24 30.34 36.21 1.70
CA TRP A 24 29.87 35.11 0.85
C TRP A 24 30.70 33.83 0.96
N LEU A 25 32.00 33.93 1.24
CA LEU A 25 32.89 32.76 1.25
C LEU A 25 33.10 32.19 2.65
N VAL A 26 33.03 33.01 3.71
CA VAL A 26 33.33 32.58 5.09
C VAL A 26 32.08 32.57 5.96
N HIS A 27 31.31 33.66 5.99
CA HIS A 27 30.14 33.75 6.88
C HIS A 27 28.96 32.86 6.44
N VAL A 28 28.87 32.54 5.15
CA VAL A 28 27.84 31.63 4.61
C VAL A 28 27.98 30.19 5.13
N TYR A 29 29.15 29.77 5.62
CA TYR A 29 29.39 28.39 6.11
C TYR A 29 28.34 27.88 7.11
N HIS A 30 27.80 28.75 7.97
CA HIS A 30 26.79 28.36 8.96
C HIS A 30 25.35 28.37 8.44
N LYS A 31 25.14 28.83 7.19
CA LYS A 31 23.81 28.98 6.57
C LYS A 31 23.53 27.94 5.48
N VAL A 32 24.53 27.21 5.01
CA VAL A 32 24.44 26.28 3.87
C VAL A 32 24.92 24.88 4.24
N LEU A 33 24.50 23.87 3.48
CA LEU A 33 25.02 22.52 3.65
C LEU A 33 26.50 22.45 3.24
N PHE A 34 27.23 21.48 3.80
CA PHE A 34 28.67 21.30 3.51
C PHE A 34 28.95 21.08 2.01
N GLN A 35 28.05 20.39 1.29
CA GLN A 35 28.16 20.19 -0.16
C GLN A 35 28.04 21.51 -0.93
N GLU A 36 27.03 22.32 -0.61
CA GLU A 36 26.83 23.64 -1.20
C GLU A 36 28.02 24.58 -0.92
N TYR A 37 28.59 24.50 0.28
CA TYR A 37 29.80 25.25 0.64
C TYR A 37 31.02 24.85 -0.19
N LEU A 38 31.18 23.56 -0.47
CA LEU A 38 32.25 23.05 -1.34
C LEU A 38 32.07 23.54 -2.78
N VAL A 39 30.84 23.52 -3.30
CA VAL A 39 30.52 24.06 -4.64
C VAL A 39 30.87 25.56 -4.72
N LEU A 40 30.53 26.35 -3.70
CA LEU A 40 30.89 27.77 -3.63
C LEU A 40 32.40 27.97 -3.71
N TRP A 41 33.18 27.25 -2.91
CA TRP A 41 34.65 27.34 -2.94
C TRP A 41 35.24 26.89 -4.28
N LEU A 42 34.76 25.79 -4.86
CA LEU A 42 35.23 25.32 -6.17
C LEU A 42 34.94 26.35 -7.27
N SER A 43 33.75 26.95 -7.27
CA SER A 43 33.39 27.99 -8.24
C SER A 43 34.26 29.24 -8.09
N PHE A 44 34.53 29.67 -6.86
CA PHE A 44 35.41 30.80 -6.58
C PHE A 44 36.84 30.55 -7.06
N ILE A 45 37.40 29.37 -6.78
CA ILE A 45 38.74 28.98 -7.24
C ILE A 45 38.78 28.93 -8.77
N ALA A 46 37.76 28.35 -9.42
CA ALA A 46 37.69 28.27 -10.88
C ALA A 46 37.68 29.66 -11.56
N ILE A 47 36.93 30.61 -11.01
CA ILE A 47 36.89 32.00 -11.49
C ILE A 47 38.26 32.66 -11.40
N ASN A 48 38.97 32.47 -10.29
CA ASN A 48 40.30 33.07 -10.08
C ASN A 48 41.39 32.44 -10.97
N CYS A 49 41.28 31.17 -11.32
CA CYS A 49 42.30 30.48 -12.13
C CYS A 49 42.13 30.64 -13.64
N VAL A 50 40.90 30.69 -14.16
CA VAL A 50 40.65 30.50 -15.60
C VAL A 50 40.11 31.74 -16.31
N ASN A 51 39.44 32.66 -15.60
CA ASN A 51 38.69 33.87 -16.04
C ASN A 51 37.20 33.78 -15.65
N LEU A 52 36.53 34.94 -15.55
CA LEU A 52 35.15 35.05 -15.06
C LEU A 52 34.13 34.22 -15.86
N GLU A 53 34.14 34.33 -17.19
CA GLU A 53 33.18 33.64 -18.07
C GLU A 53 33.30 32.11 -17.96
N LEU A 54 34.51 31.59 -18.16
CA LEU A 54 34.78 30.14 -18.07
C LEU A 54 34.61 29.62 -16.64
N GLY A 55 35.03 30.37 -15.63
CA GLY A 55 34.86 30.02 -14.23
C GLY A 55 33.38 29.90 -13.82
N MET A 56 32.52 30.77 -14.35
CA MET A 56 31.07 30.69 -14.14
C MET A 56 30.48 29.42 -14.75
N ILE A 57 30.85 29.08 -15.99
CA ILE A 57 30.40 27.85 -16.65
C ILE A 57 30.84 26.61 -15.86
N ILE A 58 32.09 26.57 -15.39
CA ILE A 58 32.61 25.48 -14.55
C ILE A 58 31.82 25.41 -13.23
N GLY A 59 31.57 26.55 -12.59
CA GLY A 59 30.77 26.61 -11.35
C GLY A 59 29.36 26.07 -11.53
N ILE A 60 28.68 26.44 -12.61
CA ILE A 60 27.35 25.91 -12.96
C ILE A 60 27.43 24.38 -13.17
N GLY A 61 28.43 23.90 -13.90
CA GLY A 61 28.64 22.46 -14.13
C GLY A 61 28.84 21.68 -12.82
N VAL A 62 29.68 22.19 -11.92
CA VAL A 62 29.91 21.58 -10.60
C VAL A 62 28.63 21.57 -9.77
N ALA A 63 27.86 22.66 -9.77
CA ALA A 63 26.57 22.73 -9.06
C ALA A 63 25.55 21.72 -9.60
N ILE A 64 25.48 21.53 -10.93
CA ILE A 64 24.60 20.53 -11.55
C ILE A 64 25.02 19.12 -11.13
N VAL A 65 26.33 18.82 -11.15
CA VAL A 65 26.84 17.50 -10.76
C VAL A 65 26.58 17.23 -9.28
N ASP A 66 26.81 18.21 -8.41
CA ASP A 66 26.51 18.09 -6.98
C ASP A 66 25.03 17.84 -6.72
N PHE A 67 24.14 18.61 -7.37
CA PHE A 67 22.70 18.40 -7.31
C PHE A 67 22.28 17.00 -7.78
N LEU A 68 22.83 16.52 -8.89
CA LEU A 68 22.54 15.18 -9.41
C LEU A 68 22.99 14.07 -8.45
N ILE A 69 24.16 14.21 -7.83
CA ILE A 69 24.67 13.24 -6.85
C ILE A 69 23.81 13.27 -5.59
N GLY A 70 23.51 14.45 -5.07
CA GLY A 70 22.64 14.62 -3.90
C GLY A 70 21.26 14.02 -4.13
N TYR A 71 20.68 14.27 -5.30
CA TYR A 71 19.38 13.71 -5.69
C TYR A 71 19.41 12.18 -5.85
N ALA A 72 20.49 11.62 -6.42
CA ALA A 72 20.64 10.18 -6.59
C ALA A 72 20.79 9.40 -5.27
N GLN A 73 21.29 10.05 -4.22
CA GLN A 73 21.57 9.44 -2.91
C GLN A 73 20.36 9.41 -1.96
N VAL A 74 19.27 10.10 -2.28
CA VAL A 74 18.05 10.07 -1.46
C VAL A 74 17.44 8.67 -1.54
N ASN A 75 17.15 8.06 -0.37
CA ASN A 75 16.48 6.76 -0.30
C ASN A 75 15.14 6.82 -1.04
N GLN A 76 15.08 6.17 -2.19
CA GLN A 76 13.88 6.15 -3.04
C GLN A 76 12.93 5.02 -2.69
N VAL A 77 13.33 4.10 -1.80
CA VAL A 77 12.56 2.91 -1.44
C VAL A 77 12.31 2.91 0.06
N GLN A 78 11.04 2.92 0.43
CA GLN A 78 10.62 2.78 1.83
C GLN A 78 9.74 1.54 1.97
N ARG A 79 10.13 0.63 2.87
CA ARG A 79 9.26 -0.50 3.24
C ARG A 79 8.11 -0.01 4.11
N VAL A 80 6.89 -0.39 3.75
CA VAL A 80 5.68 -0.07 4.53
C VAL A 80 4.94 -1.35 4.89
N TYR A 81 4.35 -1.38 6.08
CA TYR A 81 3.52 -2.49 6.54
C TYR A 81 2.06 -2.11 6.39
N LYS A 82 1.42 -2.53 5.31
CA LYS A 82 0.00 -2.34 5.02
C LYS A 82 -0.71 -3.69 4.89
N SER A 83 -2.03 -3.67 5.04
CA SER A 83 -2.95 -4.76 4.72
C SER A 83 -4.13 -4.15 3.97
N SER A 84 -4.87 -4.96 3.21
CA SER A 84 -6.05 -4.46 2.49
C SER A 84 -7.16 -4.03 3.46
N THR A 85 -7.91 -3.00 3.10
CA THR A 85 -9.11 -2.57 3.83
C THR A 85 -10.27 -3.55 3.68
N ALA A 86 -10.21 -4.48 2.72
CA ALA A 86 -11.27 -5.44 2.41
C ALA A 86 -11.84 -6.17 3.64
N ILE A 87 -13.18 -6.20 3.73
CA ILE A 87 -13.88 -6.87 4.82
C ILE A 87 -13.92 -8.36 4.54
N ARG A 88 -13.23 -9.12 5.39
CA ARG A 88 -13.12 -10.58 5.31
C ARG A 88 -13.53 -11.25 6.61
N ASN A 89 -13.94 -12.52 6.51
CA ASN A 89 -14.30 -13.36 7.65
C ASN A 89 -13.09 -13.67 8.56
N TYR A 90 -13.36 -14.19 9.76
CA TYR A 90 -12.31 -14.49 10.75
C TYR A 90 -11.27 -15.50 10.23
N ALA A 91 -11.70 -16.59 9.59
CA ALA A 91 -10.81 -17.61 9.05
C ALA A 91 -9.82 -17.03 8.03
N ALA A 92 -10.28 -16.22 7.08
CA ALA A 92 -9.43 -15.51 6.11
C ALA A 92 -8.39 -14.65 6.83
N ARG A 93 -8.82 -13.88 7.84
CA ARG A 93 -7.95 -12.99 8.60
C ARG A 93 -6.85 -13.75 9.34
N THR A 94 -7.17 -14.91 9.93
CA THR A 94 -6.14 -15.74 10.60
C THR A 94 -5.09 -16.24 9.62
N VAL A 95 -5.51 -16.67 8.42
CA VAL A 95 -4.59 -17.12 7.36
C VAL A 95 -3.74 -15.97 6.83
N ILE A 96 -4.33 -14.79 6.62
CA ILE A 96 -3.58 -13.59 6.19
C ILE A 96 -2.59 -13.18 7.29
N ALA A 97 -3.00 -13.18 8.56
CA ALA A 97 -2.12 -12.80 9.67
C ALA A 97 -0.91 -13.72 9.79
N ASP A 98 -1.11 -15.04 9.66
CA ASP A 98 -0.02 -16.03 9.66
C ASP A 98 0.91 -15.88 8.44
N LYS A 99 0.33 -15.54 7.28
CA LYS A 99 1.07 -15.42 6.02
C LYS A 99 1.50 -14.00 5.64
N ARG A 100 1.29 -13.02 6.51
CA ARG A 100 1.50 -11.59 6.23
C ARG A 100 2.92 -11.29 5.78
N ASP A 101 3.88 -11.96 6.40
CA ASP A 101 5.31 -11.80 6.10
C ASP A 101 5.72 -12.22 4.69
N SER A 102 4.85 -12.93 3.96
CA SER A 102 5.07 -13.30 2.57
C SER A 102 4.75 -12.18 1.58
N ILE A 103 4.10 -11.10 2.01
CA ILE A 103 3.87 -9.89 1.21
C ILE A 103 4.86 -8.81 1.65
N VAL A 104 5.59 -8.25 0.69
CA VAL A 104 6.48 -7.10 0.93
C VAL A 104 5.95 -5.92 0.12
N VAL A 105 5.62 -4.82 0.80
CA VAL A 105 5.19 -3.57 0.16
C VAL A 105 6.31 -2.54 0.27
N LEU A 106 6.71 -2.00 -0.88
CA LEU A 106 7.72 -0.95 -1.00
C LEU A 106 7.09 0.26 -1.68
N GLU A 107 7.11 1.40 -1.00
CA GLU A 107 6.76 2.68 -1.60
C GLU A 107 7.99 3.27 -2.29
N LEU A 108 7.80 3.73 -3.53
CA LEU A 108 8.83 4.41 -4.32
C LEU A 108 8.59 5.92 -4.33
N HIS A 109 9.67 6.71 -4.24
CA HIS A 109 9.60 8.16 -4.11
C HIS A 109 10.48 8.87 -5.15
N GLY A 110 9.97 9.99 -5.67
CA GLY A 110 10.72 10.90 -6.53
C GLY A 110 10.72 10.50 -8.00
N TYR A 111 11.71 11.00 -8.74
CA TYR A 111 11.91 10.71 -10.15
C TYR A 111 12.87 9.54 -10.29
N LEU A 112 12.46 8.53 -11.05
CA LEU A 112 13.23 7.31 -11.25
C LEU A 112 14.08 7.47 -12.52
N PHE A 113 15.40 7.51 -12.33
CA PHE A 113 16.33 7.62 -13.45
C PHE A 113 17.48 6.64 -13.28
N PHE A 114 18.32 6.54 -14.30
CA PHE A 114 19.43 5.59 -14.30
C PHE A 114 20.30 5.63 -13.03
N GLY A 115 20.61 6.82 -12.50
CA GLY A 115 21.43 6.97 -11.29
C GLY A 115 20.82 6.33 -10.04
N THR A 116 19.50 6.32 -9.93
CA THR A 116 18.80 5.76 -8.76
C THR A 116 18.39 4.31 -8.93
N SER A 117 18.33 3.81 -10.17
CA SER A 117 17.99 2.42 -10.49
C SER A 117 18.83 1.40 -9.70
N VAL A 118 20.14 1.65 -9.56
CA VAL A 118 21.08 0.78 -8.85
C VAL A 118 20.75 0.71 -7.36
N HIS A 119 20.41 1.84 -6.75
CA HIS A 119 20.05 1.92 -5.35
C HIS A 119 18.71 1.23 -5.08
N ILE A 120 17.71 1.44 -5.95
CA ILE A 120 16.40 0.77 -5.85
C ILE A 120 16.58 -0.75 -5.88
N VAL A 121 17.34 -1.28 -6.85
CA VAL A 121 17.58 -2.72 -6.96
C VAL A 121 18.29 -3.24 -5.70
N ALA A 122 19.30 -2.53 -5.20
CA ALA A 122 20.02 -2.93 -4.00
C ALA A 122 19.13 -2.94 -2.75
N ASP A 123 18.25 -1.95 -2.61
CA ASP A 123 17.37 -1.84 -1.45
C ASP A 123 16.23 -2.86 -1.49
N VAL A 124 15.63 -3.10 -2.66
CA VAL A 124 14.64 -4.18 -2.86
C VAL A 124 15.25 -5.53 -2.46
N LYS A 125 16.51 -5.79 -2.83
CA LYS A 125 17.18 -7.06 -2.47
C LYS A 125 17.32 -7.27 -0.97
N LYS A 126 17.49 -6.21 -0.18
CA LYS A 126 17.57 -6.26 1.29
C LYS A 126 16.20 -6.48 1.95
N PHE A 127 15.10 -6.17 1.26
CA PHE A 127 13.75 -6.32 1.81
C PHE A 127 13.08 -7.64 1.41
N VAL A 128 13.47 -8.21 0.28
CA VAL A 128 12.91 -9.46 -0.25
C VAL A 128 13.62 -10.67 0.35
N ARG A 129 12.83 -11.62 0.87
CA ARG A 129 13.32 -12.83 1.56
C ARG A 129 13.13 -14.05 0.68
N VAL A 130 14.20 -14.80 0.48
CA VAL A 130 14.20 -16.03 -0.32
C VAL A 130 14.71 -17.22 0.48
N LEU A 131 14.26 -18.41 0.10
CA LEU A 131 14.84 -19.65 0.64
C LEU A 131 16.23 -19.84 0.05
N LYS A 132 17.20 -20.18 0.90
CA LYS A 132 18.56 -20.49 0.45
C LYS A 132 18.53 -21.60 -0.62
N PRO A 133 19.22 -21.44 -1.76
CA PRO A 133 19.31 -22.48 -2.78
C PRO A 133 19.95 -23.75 -2.21
N VAL A 134 19.50 -24.90 -2.70
CA VAL A 134 19.97 -26.21 -2.24
C VAL A 134 21.30 -26.52 -2.92
N ASN A 135 22.36 -26.68 -2.13
CA ASN A 135 23.59 -27.28 -2.64
C ASN A 135 23.33 -28.77 -2.90
N ALA A 136 24.06 -29.40 -3.83
CA ALA A 136 23.87 -30.81 -4.24
C ALA A 136 23.83 -31.85 -3.09
N TYR A 137 24.27 -31.49 -1.88
CA TYR A 137 24.28 -32.31 -0.67
C TYR A 137 23.43 -31.76 0.51
N GLY A 138 22.60 -30.74 0.29
CA GLY A 138 21.85 -30.05 1.34
C GLY A 138 20.49 -30.71 1.67
N SER A 139 20.11 -30.70 2.94
CA SER A 139 18.77 -31.12 3.40
C SER A 139 17.67 -30.26 2.76
N LEU A 140 16.63 -30.91 2.21
CA LEU A 140 15.42 -30.25 1.72
C LEU A 140 14.50 -29.79 2.85
N VAL A 141 14.73 -30.26 4.08
CA VAL A 141 13.91 -30.01 5.27
C VAL A 141 14.54 -28.86 6.06
N ASN A 142 13.76 -27.80 6.32
CA ASN A 142 14.17 -26.54 6.99
C ASN A 142 15.29 -25.77 6.29
N ARG A 143 15.02 -25.25 5.09
CA ARG A 143 15.94 -24.30 4.44
C ARG A 143 15.94 -22.97 5.19
N PRO A 144 17.11 -22.42 5.55
CA PRO A 144 17.17 -21.09 6.16
C PRO A 144 16.76 -20.04 5.13
N LEU A 145 16.11 -18.99 5.62
CA LEU A 145 15.83 -17.79 4.84
C LEU A 145 17.09 -16.93 4.74
N GLN A 146 17.24 -16.25 3.62
CA GLN A 146 18.23 -15.20 3.37
C GLN A 146 17.55 -14.05 2.63
N HIS A 147 18.13 -12.85 2.69
CA HIS A 147 17.73 -11.77 1.80
C HIS A 147 18.13 -12.09 0.35
N LEU A 148 17.50 -11.44 -0.62
CA LEU A 148 17.74 -11.69 -2.04
C LEU A 148 19.16 -11.29 -2.48
N ASP A 149 19.83 -10.42 -1.72
CA ASP A 149 21.28 -10.12 -1.90
C ASP A 149 22.21 -11.23 -1.37
N GLY A 150 21.68 -12.25 -0.70
CA GLY A 150 22.43 -13.34 -0.10
C GLY A 150 22.88 -13.09 1.34
N THR A 151 22.54 -11.94 1.94
CA THR A 151 22.83 -11.67 3.35
C THR A 151 21.92 -12.50 4.27
N PRO A 152 22.45 -13.03 5.39
CA PRO A 152 21.64 -13.78 6.35
C PRO A 152 20.66 -12.85 7.07
N LEU A 153 19.46 -13.34 7.40
CA LEU A 153 18.53 -12.58 8.25
C LEU A 153 19.14 -12.40 9.64
N SER A 154 18.92 -11.22 10.23
CA SER A 154 19.26 -10.97 11.62
C SER A 154 18.49 -11.94 12.55
N PRO A 155 19.03 -12.35 13.71
CA PRO A 155 18.33 -13.23 14.66
C PRO A 155 16.96 -12.70 15.13
N SER A 156 16.76 -11.38 15.09
CA SER A 156 15.46 -10.74 15.36
C SER A 156 14.48 -10.84 14.19
N GLU A 157 14.98 -10.97 12.96
CA GLU A 157 14.18 -11.10 11.73
C GLU A 157 13.91 -12.57 11.36
N SER A 158 14.70 -13.52 11.88
CA SER A 158 14.66 -14.93 11.47
C SER A 158 13.59 -15.78 12.17
N LYS A 159 12.98 -15.32 13.27
CA LYS A 159 11.95 -16.09 13.98
C LYS A 159 10.62 -16.05 13.22
N ASN A 160 10.14 -17.22 12.80
CA ASN A 160 8.80 -17.45 12.25
C ASN A 160 8.40 -16.66 10.99
N ARG A 161 9.37 -16.08 10.27
CA ARG A 161 9.06 -15.38 9.02
C ARG A 161 8.99 -16.34 7.85
N LEU A 162 8.13 -16.02 6.88
CA LEU A 162 7.94 -16.79 5.65
C LEU A 162 8.75 -16.20 4.50
N PRO A 163 9.08 -16.99 3.46
CA PRO A 163 9.65 -16.45 2.23
C PRO A 163 8.67 -15.48 1.57
N THR A 164 9.21 -14.45 0.93
CA THR A 164 8.42 -13.52 0.14
C THR A 164 7.82 -14.24 -1.06
N ARG A 165 6.52 -14.05 -1.27
CA ARG A 165 5.76 -14.57 -2.41
C ARG A 165 5.27 -13.45 -3.32
N TYR A 166 4.88 -12.32 -2.74
CA TYR A 166 4.42 -11.15 -3.47
C TYR A 166 5.25 -9.93 -3.09
N LEU A 167 5.71 -9.19 -4.10
CA LEU A 167 6.38 -7.91 -3.97
C LEU A 167 5.48 -6.83 -4.58
N VAL A 168 4.93 -5.95 -3.76
CA VAL A 168 4.09 -4.82 -4.19
C VAL A 168 4.95 -3.56 -4.21
N LEU A 169 5.06 -2.94 -5.39
CA LEU A 169 5.75 -1.67 -5.60
C LEU A 169 4.71 -0.57 -5.77
N ASP A 170 4.62 0.34 -4.81
CA ASP A 170 3.67 1.46 -4.82
C ASP A 170 4.34 2.73 -5.38
N PHE A 171 3.85 3.17 -6.54
CA PHE A 171 4.34 4.33 -7.30
C PHE A 171 3.62 5.63 -6.91
N LYS A 172 2.80 5.64 -5.85
CA LYS A 172 2.01 6.80 -5.44
C LYS A 172 2.81 8.10 -5.29
N ARG A 173 4.08 8.01 -4.92
CA ARG A 173 4.98 9.17 -4.72
C ARG A 173 6.07 9.28 -5.79
N VAL A 174 5.93 8.54 -6.89
CA VAL A 174 6.80 8.63 -8.05
C VAL A 174 6.29 9.74 -8.96
N THR A 175 7.17 10.67 -9.32
CA THR A 175 6.82 11.82 -10.17
C THR A 175 7.08 11.56 -11.65
N GLY A 176 7.95 10.59 -11.98
CA GLY A 176 8.28 10.22 -13.35
C GLY A 176 9.34 9.12 -13.41
N MET A 177 9.56 8.59 -14.60
CA MET A 177 10.56 7.56 -14.87
C MET A 177 11.16 7.73 -16.28
N ASP A 178 12.46 7.50 -16.43
CA ASP A 178 13.11 7.42 -17.74
C ASP A 178 13.15 5.97 -18.29
N ALA A 179 13.32 5.83 -19.61
CA ALA A 179 13.33 4.52 -20.26
C ALA A 179 14.52 3.65 -19.83
N THR A 180 15.64 4.30 -19.46
CA THR A 180 16.84 3.60 -19.01
C THR A 180 16.62 2.95 -17.65
N ALA A 181 16.02 3.66 -16.68
CA ALA A 181 15.68 3.12 -15.36
C ALA A 181 14.66 2.01 -15.44
N ALA A 182 13.69 2.09 -16.36
CA ALA A 182 12.74 1.01 -16.58
C ALA A 182 13.44 -0.32 -16.89
N ARG A 183 14.35 -0.30 -17.87
CA ARG A 183 15.12 -1.48 -18.26
C ARG A 183 16.16 -1.87 -17.21
N SER A 184 16.94 -0.93 -16.69
CA SER A 184 18.03 -1.26 -15.78
C SER A 184 17.55 -1.66 -14.38
N CYS A 185 16.42 -1.12 -13.92
CA CYS A 185 15.86 -1.44 -12.60
C CYS A 185 14.82 -2.56 -12.70
N PHE A 186 13.70 -2.28 -13.37
CA PHE A 186 12.50 -3.08 -13.21
C PHE A 186 12.54 -4.38 -14.00
N MET A 187 13.18 -4.40 -15.18
CA MET A 187 13.43 -5.65 -15.91
C MET A 187 14.33 -6.60 -15.10
N ILE A 188 15.41 -6.08 -14.49
CA ILE A 188 16.30 -6.87 -13.64
C ILE A 188 15.55 -7.37 -12.40
N LEU A 189 14.77 -6.52 -11.72
CA LEU A 189 13.97 -6.91 -10.56
C LEU A 189 13.00 -8.04 -10.92
N GLN A 190 12.33 -7.93 -12.06
CA GLN A 190 11.38 -8.93 -12.50
C GLN A 190 12.05 -10.26 -12.81
N GLU A 191 13.14 -10.28 -13.59
CA GLU A 191 13.90 -11.50 -13.87
C GLU A 191 14.39 -12.20 -12.58
N MET A 192 14.89 -11.41 -11.63
CA MET A 192 15.33 -11.91 -10.33
C MET A 192 14.16 -12.49 -9.50
N CYS A 193 13.04 -11.78 -9.43
CA CYS A 193 11.86 -12.23 -8.70
C CYS A 193 11.25 -13.49 -9.33
N THR A 194 11.15 -13.56 -10.66
CA THR A 194 10.64 -14.73 -11.38
C THR A 194 11.48 -15.97 -11.11
N THR A 195 12.82 -15.83 -11.05
CA THR A 195 13.74 -16.93 -10.69
C THR A 195 13.42 -17.53 -9.32
N HIS A 196 12.96 -16.71 -8.38
CA HIS A 196 12.58 -17.13 -7.02
C HIS A 196 11.08 -17.41 -6.84
N LYS A 197 10.29 -17.42 -7.93
CA LYS A 197 8.82 -17.56 -7.90
C LYS A 197 8.13 -16.49 -7.05
N ILE A 198 8.68 -15.28 -7.08
CA ILE A 198 8.10 -14.09 -6.46
C ILE A 198 7.36 -13.33 -7.55
N GLU A 199 6.10 -13.02 -7.30
CA GLU A 199 5.29 -12.23 -8.21
C GLU A 199 5.41 -10.74 -7.84
N VAL A 200 5.75 -9.93 -8.84
CA VAL A 200 5.95 -8.48 -8.68
C VAL A 200 4.70 -7.76 -9.19
N ILE A 201 4.17 -6.90 -8.35
CA ILE A 201 2.89 -6.19 -8.57
C ILE A 201 3.16 -4.70 -8.46
N TYR A 202 2.54 -3.93 -9.35
CA TYR A 202 2.75 -2.49 -9.44
C TYR A 202 1.44 -1.77 -9.11
N ALA A 203 1.50 -0.87 -8.13
CA ALA A 203 0.36 -0.11 -7.65
C ALA A 203 0.55 1.39 -7.90
N SER A 204 -0.55 2.11 -8.14
CA SER A 204 -0.55 3.58 -8.26
C SER A 204 0.39 4.13 -9.35
N VAL A 205 0.57 3.38 -10.44
CA VAL A 205 1.51 3.75 -11.51
C VAL A 205 0.91 4.85 -12.40
N LEU A 206 1.67 5.92 -12.65
CA LEU A 206 1.26 6.99 -13.56
C LEU A 206 1.09 6.46 -15.01
N PRO A 207 0.11 6.94 -15.79
CA PRO A 207 -0.13 6.45 -17.16
C PRO A 207 1.09 6.52 -18.08
N SER A 208 1.91 7.57 -17.95
CA SER A 208 3.17 7.71 -18.70
C SER A 208 4.20 6.63 -18.36
N ILE A 209 4.27 6.24 -17.08
CA ILE A 209 5.14 5.17 -16.58
C ILE A 209 4.59 3.80 -16.99
N GLN A 210 3.27 3.59 -16.93
CA GLN A 210 2.62 2.36 -17.41
C GLN A 210 2.94 2.10 -18.88
N GLN A 211 2.74 3.10 -19.75
CA GLN A 211 3.09 3.00 -21.17
C GLN A 211 4.57 2.65 -21.36
N LEU A 212 5.44 3.24 -20.54
CA LEU A 212 6.87 2.98 -20.62
C LEU A 212 7.21 1.53 -20.20
N LEU A 213 6.60 1.00 -19.15
CA LEU A 213 6.81 -0.40 -18.74
C LEU A 213 6.26 -1.40 -19.76
N LEU A 214 5.07 -1.12 -20.30
CA LEU A 214 4.42 -1.95 -21.33
C LEU A 214 5.21 -1.94 -22.65
N ASN A 215 5.62 -0.76 -23.14
CA ASN A 215 6.37 -0.63 -24.39
C ASN A 215 7.78 -1.24 -24.33
N ASN A 216 8.28 -1.54 -23.13
CA ASN A 216 9.56 -2.20 -22.93
C ASN A 216 9.42 -3.69 -22.59
N ASP A 217 8.21 -4.27 -22.72
CA ASP A 217 7.89 -5.66 -22.41
C ASP A 217 8.35 -6.08 -21.00
N ILE A 218 8.30 -5.14 -20.06
CA ILE A 218 8.67 -5.40 -18.66
C ILE A 218 7.45 -6.04 -18.00
N VAL A 219 6.33 -5.32 -17.93
CA VAL A 219 5.13 -5.79 -17.21
C VAL A 219 4.01 -6.15 -18.17
N ASP A 220 3.12 -7.04 -17.73
CA ASP A 220 1.81 -7.26 -18.34
C ASP A 220 0.77 -6.37 -17.66
N ASP A 221 -0.34 -6.09 -18.36
CA ASP A 221 -1.44 -5.30 -17.80
C ASP A 221 -2.08 -5.96 -16.56
N SER A 222 -1.97 -7.29 -16.43
CA SER A 222 -2.53 -8.07 -15.32
C SER A 222 -1.88 -7.82 -13.95
N VAL A 223 -0.70 -7.19 -13.92
CA VAL A 223 0.04 -6.89 -12.67
C VAL A 223 0.00 -5.41 -12.29
N LEU A 224 -0.74 -4.60 -13.06
CA LEU A 224 -0.94 -3.17 -12.82
C LEU A 224 -2.25 -2.93 -12.06
N TYR A 225 -2.16 -2.28 -10.90
CA TYR A 225 -3.32 -1.97 -10.04
C TYR A 225 -3.45 -0.46 -9.83
N ARG A 226 -4.69 0.00 -9.62
CA ARG A 226 -4.97 1.45 -9.51
C ARG A 226 -4.37 2.05 -8.26
N ASN A 227 -4.34 1.29 -7.18
CA ASN A 227 -3.80 1.72 -5.90
C ASN A 227 -3.20 0.54 -5.12
N CYS A 228 -2.48 0.85 -4.04
CA CYS A 228 -1.84 -0.17 -3.19
C CYS A 228 -2.86 -1.09 -2.49
N ASP A 229 -4.06 -0.60 -2.21
CA ASP A 229 -5.07 -1.38 -1.50
C ASP A 229 -5.64 -2.51 -2.38
N GLU A 230 -5.93 -2.21 -3.64
CA GLU A 230 -6.38 -3.18 -4.64
C GLU A 230 -5.32 -4.26 -4.91
N ALA A 231 -4.05 -3.85 -5.02
CA ALA A 231 -2.93 -4.79 -5.15
C ALA A 231 -2.81 -5.73 -3.94
N LEU A 232 -2.95 -5.19 -2.73
CA LEU A 232 -2.94 -5.97 -1.50
C LEU A 232 -4.14 -6.91 -1.41
N GLU A 233 -5.33 -6.44 -1.80
CA GLU A 233 -6.56 -7.22 -1.84
C GLU A 233 -6.38 -8.47 -2.70
N TRP A 234 -5.78 -8.30 -3.87
CA TRP A 234 -5.47 -9.40 -4.80
C TRP A 234 -4.44 -10.38 -4.20
N CYS A 235 -3.35 -9.86 -3.62
CA CYS A 235 -2.33 -10.68 -2.96
C CYS A 235 -2.94 -11.56 -1.86
N GLU A 236 -3.71 -10.94 -0.96
CA GLU A 236 -4.36 -11.60 0.15
C GLU A 236 -5.37 -12.65 -0.32
N SER A 237 -6.17 -12.33 -1.34
CA SER A 237 -7.10 -13.28 -1.97
C SER A 237 -6.36 -14.53 -2.48
N ASN A 238 -5.24 -14.35 -3.16
CA ASN A 238 -4.46 -15.47 -3.67
C ASN A 238 -3.74 -16.28 -2.58
N ILE A 239 -3.34 -15.63 -1.47
CA ILE A 239 -2.83 -16.34 -0.29
C ILE A 239 -3.91 -17.25 0.29
N ILE A 240 -5.14 -16.75 0.40
CA ILE A 240 -6.29 -17.50 0.90
C ILE A 240 -6.62 -18.66 -0.03
N LEU A 241 -6.73 -18.42 -1.34
CA LEU A 241 -7.02 -19.45 -2.35
C LEU A 241 -5.96 -20.56 -2.37
N ALA A 242 -4.68 -20.20 -2.19
CA ALA A 242 -3.58 -21.15 -2.11
C ALA A 242 -3.47 -21.87 -0.75
N SER A 243 -4.26 -21.47 0.25
CA SER A 243 -4.26 -22.12 1.55
C SER A 243 -5.21 -23.33 1.57
N ARG A 244 -4.96 -24.29 2.46
CA ARG A 244 -5.91 -25.39 2.73
C ARG A 244 -7.27 -24.89 3.20
N ALA A 245 -7.36 -23.62 3.60
CA ALA A 245 -8.59 -22.95 3.96
C ALA A 245 -9.50 -22.60 2.75
N ASN A 246 -9.11 -22.93 1.52
CA ASN A 246 -9.96 -22.70 0.33
C ASN A 246 -11.34 -23.37 0.44
N SER A 247 -11.47 -24.48 1.20
CA SER A 247 -12.78 -25.08 1.50
C SER A 247 -13.73 -24.15 2.25
N PHE A 248 -13.20 -23.16 2.98
CA PHE A 248 -13.97 -22.16 3.72
C PHE A 248 -14.62 -21.10 2.82
N PHE A 249 -14.16 -20.96 1.57
CA PHE A 249 -14.57 -19.89 0.64
C PHE A 249 -15.31 -20.42 -0.60
N ARG A 250 -15.76 -21.68 -0.58
CA ARG A 250 -16.59 -22.23 -1.67
C ARG A 250 -17.85 -21.38 -1.85
N ALA A 251 -18.13 -21.01 -3.09
CA ALA A 251 -19.40 -20.41 -3.48
C ALA A 251 -20.57 -21.31 -3.02
N ASP A 252 -21.64 -20.68 -2.54
CA ASP A 252 -22.88 -21.30 -2.05
C ASP A 252 -22.85 -21.97 -0.67
N ALA A 253 -22.01 -21.47 0.25
CA ALA A 253 -22.07 -21.89 1.65
C ALA A 253 -23.42 -21.49 2.30
N SER A 254 -24.01 -22.40 3.08
CA SER A 254 -25.23 -22.11 3.84
C SER A 254 -24.96 -21.09 4.96
N LEU A 255 -25.97 -20.34 5.37
CA LEU A 255 -25.84 -19.36 6.46
C LEU A 255 -25.26 -19.98 7.76
N PRO A 256 -25.73 -21.14 8.25
CA PRO A 256 -25.15 -21.76 9.44
C PRO A 256 -23.67 -22.07 9.27
N LEU A 257 -23.26 -22.53 8.08
CA LEU A 257 -21.87 -22.82 7.75
C LEU A 257 -21.01 -21.55 7.78
N LEU A 258 -21.47 -20.45 7.19
CA LEU A 258 -20.77 -19.17 7.22
C LEU A 258 -20.55 -18.67 8.64
N LEU A 259 -21.58 -18.77 9.49
CA LEU A 259 -21.52 -18.32 10.89
C LEU A 259 -20.66 -19.24 11.76
N ASN A 260 -20.76 -20.57 11.58
CA ASN A 260 -19.88 -21.52 12.27
C ASN A 260 -18.42 -21.19 11.98
N ARG A 261 -18.08 -20.96 10.71
CA ARG A 261 -16.73 -20.59 10.27
C ARG A 261 -16.27 -19.24 10.80
N PHE A 262 -17.20 -18.29 10.92
CA PHE A 262 -16.89 -16.99 11.52
C PHE A 262 -16.49 -17.12 12.98
N VAL A 263 -17.19 -17.96 13.76
CA VAL A 263 -16.91 -18.17 15.19
C VAL A 263 -15.78 -19.18 15.42
N GLY A 264 -15.35 -19.90 14.38
CA GLY A 264 -14.34 -20.96 14.48
C GLY A 264 -14.92 -22.28 14.99
N LEU A 265 -16.24 -22.47 14.91
CA LEU A 265 -16.88 -23.76 15.18
C LEU A 265 -16.67 -24.74 14.03
N PRO A 266 -16.71 -26.05 14.29
CA PRO A 266 -16.68 -27.08 13.25
C PRO A 266 -17.79 -26.88 12.21
N ASP A 267 -17.50 -27.23 10.95
CA ASP A 267 -18.46 -27.11 9.83
C ASP A 267 -19.78 -27.89 10.07
N ASN A 268 -19.77 -28.91 10.94
CA ASN A 268 -20.93 -29.74 11.29
C ASN A 268 -21.66 -29.29 12.58
N ALA A 269 -21.29 -28.15 13.17
CA ALA A 269 -21.96 -27.62 14.35
C ALA A 269 -23.39 -27.17 14.00
N THR A 270 -24.37 -27.57 14.82
CA THR A 270 -25.79 -27.30 14.58
C THR A 270 -26.30 -26.05 15.30
N MET A 271 -25.40 -25.26 15.90
CA MET A 271 -25.74 -24.10 16.74
C MET A 271 -26.58 -23.06 15.98
N PHE A 272 -26.23 -22.80 14.73
CA PHE A 272 -26.85 -21.78 13.90
C PHE A 272 -27.93 -22.30 12.95
N ASP A 273 -28.24 -23.61 12.97
CA ASP A 273 -29.28 -24.20 12.13
C ASP A 273 -30.66 -23.53 12.31
N PRO A 274 -31.08 -23.15 13.55
CA PRO A 274 -32.37 -22.50 13.75
C PRO A 274 -32.44 -21.05 13.25
N LEU A 275 -31.36 -20.47 12.68
CA LEU A 275 -31.38 -19.09 12.16
C LEU A 275 -32.10 -18.95 10.81
N ALA A 276 -32.24 -20.04 10.06
CA ALA A 276 -32.78 -20.03 8.70
C ALA A 276 -34.14 -19.29 8.55
N PRO A 277 -35.11 -19.42 9.48
CA PRO A 277 -36.40 -18.73 9.36
C PRO A 277 -36.34 -17.21 9.51
N TYR A 278 -35.29 -16.68 10.16
CA TYR A 278 -35.15 -15.25 10.42
C TYR A 278 -34.45 -14.50 9.28
N PHE A 279 -33.63 -15.21 8.49
CA PHE A 279 -32.90 -14.63 7.38
C PHE A 279 -33.61 -14.87 6.05
N LYS A 280 -33.75 -13.80 5.26
CA LYS A 280 -34.23 -13.91 3.89
C LYS A 280 -33.03 -14.07 2.96
N LYS A 281 -32.95 -15.20 2.25
CA LYS A 281 -31.94 -15.42 1.21
C LYS A 281 -32.38 -14.69 -0.06
N GLU A 282 -31.51 -13.84 -0.60
CA GLU A 282 -31.74 -13.07 -1.82
C GLU A 282 -30.59 -13.28 -2.79
N ALA A 283 -30.91 -13.57 -4.06
CA ALA A 283 -29.94 -13.61 -5.14
C ALA A 283 -30.10 -12.33 -5.96
N VAL A 284 -29.01 -11.59 -6.10
CA VAL A 284 -28.97 -10.29 -6.77
C VAL A 284 -27.93 -10.30 -7.87
N LYS A 285 -28.16 -9.53 -8.92
CA LYS A 285 -27.20 -9.39 -10.02
C LYS A 285 -26.14 -8.34 -9.69
N GLU A 286 -25.04 -8.38 -10.44
CA GLU A 286 -24.10 -7.25 -10.52
C GLU A 286 -24.85 -5.91 -10.70
N ASP A 287 -24.29 -4.86 -10.11
CA ASP A 287 -24.84 -3.49 -10.06
C ASP A 287 -26.11 -3.30 -9.22
N HIS A 288 -26.58 -4.33 -8.50
CA HIS A 288 -27.67 -4.16 -7.55
C HIS A 288 -27.23 -3.37 -6.31
N TYR A 289 -27.97 -2.31 -5.97
CA TYR A 289 -27.79 -1.57 -4.72
C TYR A 289 -28.63 -2.15 -3.59
N PHE A 290 -27.99 -2.51 -2.48
CA PHE A 290 -28.66 -2.99 -1.27
C PHE A 290 -29.22 -1.85 -0.42
N TYR A 291 -28.51 -0.73 -0.40
CA TYR A 291 -28.90 0.51 0.24
C TYR A 291 -28.00 1.65 -0.24
N HIS A 292 -28.51 2.87 -0.16
CA HIS A 292 -27.79 4.10 -0.47
C HIS A 292 -27.49 4.89 0.81
N ILE A 293 -26.52 5.81 0.69
CA ILE A 293 -26.27 6.86 1.69
C ILE A 293 -27.58 7.61 2.00
N SER A 294 -27.71 8.09 3.24
CA SER A 294 -28.88 8.83 3.76
C SER A 294 -30.17 8.01 3.90
N GLN A 295 -30.17 6.71 3.61
CA GLN A 295 -31.32 5.84 3.84
C GLN A 295 -31.41 5.36 5.31
N PRO A 296 -32.60 4.97 5.79
CA PRO A 296 -32.73 4.36 7.12
C PRO A 296 -32.12 2.94 7.15
N SER A 297 -31.47 2.58 8.26
CA SER A 297 -30.84 1.27 8.48
C SER A 297 -31.85 0.22 9.01
N THR A 298 -32.68 -0.30 8.12
CA THR A 298 -33.76 -1.25 8.48
C THR A 298 -33.33 -2.72 8.51
N ALA A 299 -32.20 -3.06 7.90
CA ALA A 299 -31.67 -4.42 7.81
C ALA A 299 -30.13 -4.43 7.75
N PHE A 300 -29.51 -5.58 7.91
CA PHE A 300 -28.11 -5.80 7.52
C PHE A 300 -27.97 -7.15 6.80
N TYR A 301 -26.80 -7.37 6.20
CA TYR A 301 -26.60 -8.46 5.27
C TYR A 301 -25.37 -9.28 5.60
N ILE A 302 -25.43 -10.58 5.30
CA ILE A 302 -24.29 -11.50 5.32
C ILE A 302 -24.08 -11.99 3.90
N LEU A 303 -22.86 -11.85 3.38
CA LEU A 303 -22.53 -12.23 2.01
C LEU A 303 -22.25 -13.73 1.92
N GLY A 304 -23.04 -14.45 1.12
CA GLY A 304 -22.91 -15.90 0.91
C GLY A 304 -22.15 -16.31 -0.35
N SER A 305 -22.24 -15.51 -1.41
CA SER A 305 -21.41 -15.64 -2.62
C SER A 305 -21.34 -14.29 -3.34
N GLY A 306 -20.32 -14.11 -4.18
CA GLY A 306 -20.03 -12.85 -4.88
C GLY A 306 -19.21 -11.86 -4.04
N SER A 307 -19.30 -10.59 -4.38
CA SER A 307 -18.58 -9.47 -3.75
C SER A 307 -19.46 -8.21 -3.73
N VAL A 308 -19.31 -7.40 -2.68
CA VAL A 308 -20.07 -6.15 -2.51
C VAL A 308 -19.10 -5.00 -2.26
N ASP A 309 -19.27 -3.91 -2.97
CA ASP A 309 -18.45 -2.71 -2.86
C ASP A 309 -19.17 -1.68 -1.99
N LEU A 310 -18.46 -1.16 -0.99
CA LEU A 310 -18.95 -0.12 -0.09
C LEU A 310 -18.37 1.24 -0.47
N TYR A 311 -19.27 2.19 -0.67
CA TYR A 311 -18.94 3.52 -1.15
C TYR A 311 -19.28 4.58 -0.12
N MET A 312 -18.43 5.61 0.00
CA MET A 312 -18.59 6.74 0.92
C MET A 312 -18.39 8.07 0.18
N ASN A 313 -19.07 9.13 0.61
CA ASN A 313 -18.78 10.48 0.15
C ASN A 313 -17.36 10.92 0.58
N LYS A 314 -16.62 11.60 -0.29
CA LYS A 314 -15.25 12.09 -0.03
C LYS A 314 -15.16 12.97 1.22
N ASP A 315 -16.19 13.76 1.47
CA ASP A 315 -16.27 14.66 2.63
C ASP A 315 -16.73 13.95 3.90
N GLY A 316 -17.04 12.65 3.83
CA GLY A 316 -17.60 11.86 4.93
C GLY A 316 -19.01 12.29 5.34
N SER A 317 -19.65 13.20 4.59
CA SER A 317 -21.00 13.65 4.84
C SER A 317 -22.02 12.59 4.46
N VAL A 318 -23.18 12.65 5.10
CA VAL A 318 -24.33 11.79 4.79
C VAL A 318 -25.36 12.52 3.94
N ASP A 319 -24.94 13.58 3.25
CA ASP A 319 -25.79 14.31 2.34
C ASP A 319 -25.86 13.57 1.00
N ASN A 320 -26.99 13.69 0.31
CA ASN A 320 -27.12 13.29 -1.09
C ASN A 320 -26.36 14.29 -1.98
N GLY A 321 -25.05 14.42 -1.77
CA GLY A 321 -24.18 15.30 -2.54
C GLY A 321 -24.19 14.94 -4.03
N GLU A 322 -23.70 15.86 -4.87
CA GLU A 322 -23.52 15.60 -6.30
C GLU A 322 -22.75 14.28 -6.50
N SER A 323 -23.27 13.43 -7.39
CA SER A 323 -22.81 12.04 -7.63
C SER A 323 -21.31 11.88 -7.93
N ASP A 324 -20.58 12.97 -8.21
CA ASP A 324 -19.14 12.98 -8.53
C ASP A 324 -18.20 12.94 -7.30
N SER A 325 -18.75 12.88 -6.08
CA SER A 325 -17.95 12.85 -4.84
C SER A 325 -17.98 11.51 -4.09
N ILE A 326 -18.35 10.40 -4.74
CA ILE A 326 -18.37 9.08 -4.12
C ILE A 326 -17.03 8.34 -4.35
N THR A 327 -16.51 7.68 -3.32
CA THR A 327 -15.27 6.87 -3.38
C THR A 327 -15.50 5.47 -2.84
N LEU A 328 -14.89 4.47 -3.48
CA LEU A 328 -14.84 3.10 -2.97
C LEU A 328 -14.01 3.10 -1.69
N LEU A 329 -14.62 2.68 -0.59
CA LEU A 329 -13.98 2.61 0.73
C LEU A 329 -13.42 1.21 0.98
N GLU A 330 -14.28 0.20 0.86
CA GLU A 330 -13.99 -1.17 1.26
C GLU A 330 -14.74 -2.16 0.34
N LYS A 331 -14.12 -3.31 0.05
CA LYS A 331 -14.79 -4.44 -0.62
C LYS A 331 -15.10 -5.55 0.37
N VAL A 332 -16.33 -6.03 0.35
CA VAL A 332 -16.86 -7.10 1.20
C VAL A 332 -16.73 -8.44 0.48
N HIS A 333 -16.10 -9.39 1.15
CA HIS A 333 -15.89 -10.76 0.64
C HIS A 333 -16.82 -11.77 1.32
N VAL A 334 -16.93 -12.95 0.72
CA VAL A 334 -17.80 -14.04 1.21
C VAL A 334 -17.57 -14.35 2.69
N GLY A 335 -18.68 -14.43 3.43
CA GLY A 335 -18.73 -14.68 4.86
C GLY A 335 -18.53 -13.44 5.74
N ALA A 336 -18.31 -12.26 5.15
CA ALA A 336 -18.36 -11.00 5.87
C ALA A 336 -19.79 -10.45 5.98
N MET A 337 -19.97 -9.53 6.94
CA MET A 337 -21.21 -8.80 7.17
C MET A 337 -21.06 -7.37 6.64
N PHE A 338 -22.16 -6.77 6.19
CA PHE A 338 -22.18 -5.36 5.82
C PHE A 338 -23.52 -4.69 6.20
N GLY A 339 -23.43 -3.40 6.50
CA GLY A 339 -24.56 -2.59 6.95
C GLY A 339 -24.99 -2.84 8.40
N GLU A 340 -24.23 -3.65 9.15
CA GLU A 340 -24.48 -3.98 10.55
C GLU A 340 -24.21 -2.79 11.47
N VAL A 341 -23.17 -2.00 11.21
CA VAL A 341 -22.79 -0.87 12.07
C VAL A 341 -23.93 0.13 12.19
N ASP A 342 -24.44 0.66 11.07
CA ASP A 342 -25.54 1.63 11.07
C ASP A 342 -26.83 1.03 11.64
N PHE A 343 -27.07 -0.26 11.40
CA PHE A 343 -28.22 -0.99 11.91
C PHE A 343 -28.23 -1.07 13.45
N PHE A 344 -27.08 -1.34 14.07
CA PHE A 344 -26.97 -1.43 15.53
C PHE A 344 -26.89 -0.06 16.22
N VAL A 345 -26.21 0.91 15.59
CA VAL A 345 -26.14 2.29 16.07
C VAL A 345 -27.48 3.02 15.93
N GLN A 346 -28.40 2.51 15.09
CA GLN A 346 -29.70 3.11 14.78
C GLN A 346 -29.57 4.50 14.13
N GLN A 347 -28.60 4.62 13.22
CA GLN A 347 -28.37 5.82 12.43
C GLN A 347 -28.72 5.61 10.96
N ILE A 348 -28.76 6.72 10.21
CA ILE A 348 -28.86 6.69 8.75
C ILE A 348 -27.60 6.04 8.13
N ARG A 349 -27.75 5.51 6.91
CA ARG A 349 -26.66 4.89 6.15
C ARG A 349 -25.57 5.90 5.83
N HIS A 350 -24.35 5.66 6.29
CA HIS A 350 -23.17 6.44 5.92
C HIS A 350 -22.51 5.97 4.63
N LEU A 351 -22.80 4.72 4.24
CA LEU A 351 -22.23 4.08 3.06
C LEU A 351 -23.35 3.66 2.10
N SER A 352 -23.03 3.60 0.81
CA SER A 352 -23.82 2.87 -0.18
C SER A 352 -23.20 1.49 -0.38
N ALA A 353 -24.02 0.46 -0.56
CA ALA A 353 -23.56 -0.89 -0.85
C ALA A 353 -24.09 -1.34 -2.22
N GLN A 354 -23.18 -1.70 -3.12
CA GLN A 354 -23.49 -2.16 -4.47
C GLN A 354 -22.83 -3.51 -4.74
N ALA A 355 -23.56 -4.44 -5.34
CA ALA A 355 -23.01 -5.72 -5.76
C ALA A 355 -21.99 -5.51 -6.90
N SER A 356 -20.74 -5.94 -6.71
CA SER A 356 -19.68 -5.90 -7.73
C SER A 356 -19.61 -7.18 -8.58
N SER A 357 -20.43 -8.17 -8.26
CA SER A 357 -20.66 -9.39 -9.04
C SER A 357 -22.03 -9.97 -8.69
N ASP A 358 -22.47 -11.01 -9.40
CA ASP A 358 -23.67 -11.75 -9.01
C ASP A 358 -23.50 -12.31 -7.59
N CYS A 359 -24.40 -11.92 -6.69
CA CYS A 359 -24.29 -12.19 -5.27
C CYS A 359 -25.47 -12.98 -4.72
N THR A 360 -25.18 -13.81 -3.72
CA THR A 360 -26.21 -14.33 -2.81
C THR A 360 -25.98 -13.74 -1.44
N VAL A 361 -27.00 -13.09 -0.88
CA VAL A 361 -26.95 -12.50 0.46
C VAL A 361 -28.02 -13.08 1.37
N TYR A 362 -27.75 -13.03 2.67
CA TYR A 362 -28.70 -13.33 3.72
C TYR A 362 -29.06 -12.02 4.44
N CYS A 363 -30.28 -11.55 4.25
CA CYS A 363 -30.80 -10.31 4.83
C CYS A 363 -31.51 -10.59 6.16
N LEU A 364 -31.14 -9.85 7.21
CA LEU A 364 -31.84 -9.83 8.48
C LEU A 364 -32.46 -8.45 8.72
N THR A 365 -33.79 -8.39 8.75
CA THR A 365 -34.52 -7.15 9.03
C THR A 365 -34.64 -6.90 10.53
N ARG A 366 -34.88 -5.64 10.91
CA ARG A 366 -35.09 -5.25 12.32
C ARG A 366 -36.24 -6.02 12.97
N GLU A 367 -37.32 -6.23 12.24
CA GLU A 367 -38.49 -7.00 12.71
C GLU A 367 -38.11 -8.46 12.99
N ALA A 368 -37.38 -9.11 12.07
CA ALA A 368 -36.91 -10.48 12.27
C ALA A 368 -35.92 -10.58 13.43
N TYR A 369 -35.04 -9.59 13.59
CA TYR A 369 -34.09 -9.52 14.71
C TYR A 369 -34.80 -9.39 16.06
N MET A 370 -35.83 -8.55 16.16
CA MET A 370 -36.62 -8.41 17.40
C MET A 370 -37.47 -9.65 17.68
N ARG A 371 -38.02 -10.28 16.63
CA ARG A 371 -38.75 -11.56 16.77
C ARG A 371 -37.84 -12.66 17.30
N MET A 372 -36.62 -12.79 16.76
CA MET A 372 -35.63 -13.74 17.25
C MET A 372 -35.27 -13.49 18.72
N LYS A 373 -35.19 -12.23 19.13
CA LYS A 373 -34.97 -11.87 20.53
C LYS A 373 -36.06 -12.42 21.43
N GLU A 374 -37.32 -12.46 21.01
CA GLU A 374 -38.44 -12.96 21.82
C GLU A 374 -38.59 -14.48 21.77
N GLU A 375 -38.42 -15.07 20.59
CA GLU A 375 -38.66 -16.51 20.37
C GLU A 375 -37.47 -17.39 20.76
N GLN A 376 -36.22 -16.91 20.58
CA GLN A 376 -35.00 -17.70 20.71
C GLN A 376 -33.85 -16.88 21.34
N HIS A 377 -34.00 -16.54 22.63
CA HIS A 377 -33.04 -15.71 23.38
C HIS A 377 -31.57 -16.16 23.31
N VAL A 378 -31.31 -17.47 23.39
CA VAL A 378 -29.94 -18.02 23.37
C VAL A 378 -29.29 -17.78 22.01
N LEU A 379 -30.00 -18.10 20.94
CA LEU A 379 -29.54 -17.92 19.57
C LEU A 379 -29.28 -16.44 19.23
N TRP A 380 -30.17 -15.57 19.72
CA TRP A 380 -30.03 -14.13 19.57
C TRP A 380 -28.76 -13.59 20.26
N ASN A 381 -28.45 -14.06 21.47
CA ASN A 381 -27.24 -13.66 22.19
C ASN A 381 -25.98 -14.10 21.42
N GLU A 382 -25.93 -15.33 20.94
CA GLU A 382 -24.79 -15.83 20.16
C GLU A 382 -24.61 -15.02 18.86
N LEU A 383 -25.68 -14.80 18.10
CA LEU A 383 -25.63 -13.99 16.88
C LEU A 383 -25.14 -12.56 17.17
N ARG A 384 -25.60 -11.94 18.27
CA ARG A 384 -25.14 -10.62 18.68
C ARG A 384 -23.63 -10.63 18.98
N ASP A 385 -23.13 -11.65 19.66
CA ASP A 385 -21.70 -11.78 19.95
C ASP A 385 -20.87 -11.98 18.68
N VAL A 386 -21.38 -12.71 17.69
CA VAL A 386 -20.77 -12.82 16.34
C VAL A 386 -20.66 -11.44 15.69
N ILE A 387 -21.75 -10.67 15.69
CA ILE A 387 -21.79 -9.35 15.04
C ILE A 387 -20.86 -8.37 15.76
N MET A 388 -20.83 -8.37 17.10
CA MET A 388 -19.90 -7.56 17.88
C MET A 388 -18.44 -7.88 17.55
N LYS A 389 -18.08 -9.17 17.41
CA LYS A 389 -16.75 -9.57 16.96
C LYS A 389 -16.47 -9.10 15.53
N SER A 390 -17.44 -9.16 14.62
CA SER A 390 -17.30 -8.65 13.25
C SER A 390 -16.98 -7.16 13.23
N MET A 391 -17.76 -6.34 13.93
CA MET A 391 -17.53 -4.90 14.01
C MET A 391 -16.16 -4.57 14.63
N ALA A 392 -15.77 -5.27 15.70
CA ALA A 392 -14.46 -5.09 16.33
C ALA A 392 -13.30 -5.43 15.39
N LEU A 393 -13.44 -6.47 14.56
CA LEU A 393 -12.42 -6.85 13.58
C LEU A 393 -12.30 -5.83 12.44
N THR A 394 -13.43 -5.29 11.96
CA THR A 394 -13.45 -4.24 10.93
C THR A 394 -12.80 -2.95 11.44
N ILE A 395 -13.15 -2.51 12.66
CA ILE A 395 -12.53 -1.33 13.29
C ILE A 395 -11.04 -1.56 13.54
N GLY A 396 -10.68 -2.75 14.01
CA GLY A 396 -9.27 -3.14 14.16
C GLY A 396 -8.51 -2.91 12.87
N ASN A 397 -9.04 -3.38 11.72
CA ASN A 397 -8.39 -3.26 10.41
C ASN A 397 -7.98 -1.83 10.05
N ASN A 398 -8.84 -0.86 10.36
CA ASN A 398 -8.60 0.56 10.07
C ASN A 398 -7.68 1.23 11.11
N ASN A 399 -7.48 0.60 12.28
CA ASN A 399 -6.77 1.15 13.44
C ASN A 399 -5.62 0.27 13.97
N TRP A 400 -5.05 -0.66 13.21
CA TRP A 400 -3.79 -1.34 13.61
C TRP A 400 -2.59 -0.39 13.46
N LEU A 401 -2.58 0.62 14.33
CA LEU A 401 -1.45 1.27 14.97
C LEU A 401 -0.36 1.78 14.03
N SER A 402 -0.42 3.08 13.77
CA SER A 402 0.74 3.96 13.67
C SER A 402 1.61 3.87 14.95
N LEU A 403 2.27 2.73 15.16
CA LEU A 403 3.35 2.54 16.13
C LEU A 403 4.49 1.76 15.48
#